data_AF-A0A415I8B7-F1
#
_entry.id   AF-A0A415I8B7-F1
#
_cell.length_a   1.000
_cell.length_b   1.000
_cell.length_c   1.000
_cell.angle_alpha   90.00
_cell.angle_beta   90.00
_cell.angle_gamma   90.00
#
_symmetry.space_group_name_H-M   'P 1'
#
loop_
_entity.id
_entity.type
_entity.pdbx_description
1 polymer ?
#
loop_
_entity_poly.entity_id
_entity_poly.type
_entity_poly.pdbx_seq_one_letter_code
_entity_poly.pdbx_strand_id
1 'polypeptide(L)'
;MPGETNKDLFIKEKENYNMQNKWIKNHFIVAGGVIICLLLSCSTVTKRKYNYSSELESLYRLDLLPDFRSNCIVEQISSYDRTGGNDDGFNGTYSYLRKESDKLVIAEMKGPGIINRIWTPTPTNDTLEFYFDGQKKAQLKICFQDLFSNKQYPFINPVCGEGVGGYYCYLPIPYKKSCKIVLNGAQMKFYQIQYRNMPNYDIESFSIDLSSEEKIALSKACRVWENFSKSHMNTFAEGKSANCQTEELSFSLAPGEEKEFFHTNTPGRIVGFEINSEQLLHKNVFLQAIWDEEEVPAINIPMQDFFGYSTEKPSMNGMIIGSDAGRHYCFLPCPFDQSAKMSLQYRAIEGTTIPFKVKIYYNTEARIKQTEGKLYAFWHGEINPEQGKFYDFLSVKGKGHYVGTIHSAQGLYPGNMVFFEGDDSTYVDGKMRIHGTGSEDYYNGGWYDLPGKWDRSKSLPLHGCLDYHLKTARTGGFRFYTTDKLSFEKEFYMGIEHGMVGNTHPVNYKSVAFYYLDKP
;
A
#
# COMPACT_ATOMS: atom_id res chain seq x y z
N MET A 1 62.44 44.26 54.97
CA MET A 1 61.66 45.10 55.90
C MET A 1 60.96 46.17 55.09
N PRO A 2 59.79 46.65 55.52
CA PRO A 2 58.90 46.16 56.59
C PRO A 2 57.54 45.75 55.98
N GLY A 3 56.58 45.10 56.65
CA GLY A 3 56.35 44.69 58.03
C GLY A 3 54.91 44.13 58.02
N GLU A 4 54.69 42.89 58.44
CA GLU A 4 54.20 42.52 59.77
C GLU A 4 52.74 42.00 59.78
N THR A 5 52.62 40.70 60.08
CA THR A 5 51.66 40.07 61.01
C THR A 5 50.18 39.97 60.59
N ASN A 6 49.37 38.99 61.00
CA ASN A 6 49.49 37.95 62.03
C ASN A 6 48.54 36.78 61.72
N LYS A 7 48.91 35.62 62.28
CA LYS A 7 48.13 34.42 62.62
C LYS A 7 46.60 34.60 62.66
N ASP A 8 45.86 33.78 61.90
CA ASP A 8 44.51 33.27 62.25
C ASP A 8 43.93 32.31 61.19
N LEU A 9 44.58 31.16 60.92
CA LEU A 9 44.00 30.15 60.00
C LEU A 9 44.28 28.68 60.36
N PHE A 10 44.76 28.40 61.57
CA PHE A 10 44.89 27.03 62.08
C PHE A 10 44.10 26.86 63.38
N ILE A 11 42.79 27.05 63.33
CA ILE A 11 41.73 26.43 64.18
C ILE A 11 40.41 26.69 63.43
N LYS A 12 40.16 25.96 62.34
CA LYS A 12 38.82 25.88 61.71
C LYS A 12 38.57 24.61 60.88
N GLU A 13 39.40 23.58 61.06
CA GLU A 13 39.26 22.27 60.39
C GLU A 13 39.03 21.09 61.33
N LYS A 14 38.85 21.31 62.66
CA LYS A 14 38.62 20.23 63.62
C LYS A 14 37.23 20.14 64.26
N GLU A 15 36.29 21.03 63.91
CA GLU A 15 34.92 20.96 64.45
C GLU A 15 33.86 20.47 63.46
N ASN A 16 34.14 20.40 62.16
CA ASN A 16 33.17 19.87 61.18
C ASN A 16 33.16 18.34 61.04
N TYR A 17 34.11 17.63 61.64
CA TYR A 17 34.19 16.15 61.54
C TYR A 17 33.30 15.41 62.56
N ASN A 18 32.75 16.10 63.56
CA ASN A 18 31.96 15.47 64.64
C ASN A 18 30.43 15.65 64.55
N MET A 19 29.92 16.46 63.61
CA MET A 19 28.47 16.49 63.31
C MET A 19 28.05 15.53 62.19
N GLN A 20 28.96 15.11 61.32
CA GLN A 20 28.64 14.23 60.19
C GLN A 20 28.51 12.74 60.60
N ASN A 21 29.09 12.34 61.73
CA ASN A 21 29.07 10.96 62.22
C ASN A 21 27.95 10.61 63.23
N LYS A 22 27.11 11.58 63.62
CA LYS A 22 25.92 11.34 64.47
C LYS A 22 24.61 11.26 63.69
N TRP A 23 24.63 11.53 62.38
CA TRP A 23 23.44 11.42 61.51
C TRP A 23 23.32 10.06 60.80
N ILE A 24 24.40 9.26 60.77
CA ILE A 24 24.47 8.00 60.01
C ILE A 24 24.17 6.75 60.86
N LYS A 25 23.95 6.88 62.18
CA LYS A 25 23.77 5.72 63.09
C LYS A 25 22.38 5.50 63.68
N ASN A 26 21.34 6.26 63.30
CA ASN A 26 20.00 6.14 63.90
C ASN A 26 18.83 5.90 62.92
N HIS A 27 19.08 5.46 61.69
CA HIS A 27 18.00 5.02 60.77
C HIS A 27 18.25 3.62 60.20
N PHE A 28 18.75 2.71 61.04
CA PHE A 28 18.64 1.27 60.83
C PHE A 28 17.89 0.68 62.03
N ILE A 29 16.81 -0.05 61.72
CA ILE A 29 16.02 -0.94 62.59
C ILE A 29 14.78 -0.30 63.27
N VAL A 30 13.74 -0.08 62.43
CA VAL A 30 12.36 -0.57 62.64
C VAL A 30 11.88 -0.98 61.23
N ALA A 31 12.17 -2.19 60.74
CA ALA A 31 11.40 -3.42 60.92
C ALA A 31 9.91 -3.26 60.58
N GLY A 32 9.50 -3.70 59.37
CA GLY A 32 8.08 -3.87 59.04
C GLY A 32 7.69 -3.80 57.56
N GLY A 33 8.32 -4.60 56.70
CA GLY A 33 7.67 -5.08 55.47
C GLY A 33 7.39 -4.08 54.34
N VAL A 34 8.41 -3.74 53.55
CA VAL A 34 8.19 -3.47 52.11
C VAL A 34 9.33 -4.13 51.35
N ILE A 35 9.18 -5.43 51.07
CA ILE A 35 9.86 -6.05 49.95
C ILE A 35 9.25 -5.37 48.71
N ILE A 36 9.99 -4.44 48.09
CA ILE A 36 9.67 -4.00 46.74
C ILE A 36 10.00 -5.19 45.84
N CYS A 37 9.06 -6.12 45.74
CA CYS A 37 8.93 -6.96 44.58
C CYS A 37 8.71 -5.98 43.43
N LEU A 38 9.75 -5.73 42.64
CA LEU A 38 9.58 -5.37 41.24
C LEU A 38 8.85 -6.54 40.59
N LEU A 39 7.53 -6.58 40.79
CA LEU A 39 6.63 -7.27 39.89
C LEU A 39 6.82 -6.56 38.56
N LEU A 40 7.74 -7.10 37.75
CA LEU A 40 7.55 -7.15 36.32
C LEU A 40 6.16 -7.75 36.16
N SER A 41 5.14 -6.90 36.16
CA SER A 41 3.86 -7.24 35.57
C SER A 41 4.19 -7.46 34.10
N CYS A 42 4.61 -8.69 33.79
CA CYS A 42 4.47 -9.26 32.47
C CYS A 42 2.97 -9.24 32.24
N SER A 43 2.46 -8.09 31.79
CA SER A 43 1.17 -8.03 31.14
C SER A 43 1.31 -9.03 30.00
N THR A 44 0.77 -10.23 30.17
CA THR A 44 0.65 -11.16 29.08
C THR A 44 -0.24 -10.45 28.08
N VAL A 45 0.36 -9.85 27.06
CA VAL A 45 -0.38 -9.26 25.96
C VAL A 45 -1.09 -10.44 25.31
N THR A 46 -2.37 -10.61 25.62
CA THR A 46 -3.19 -11.63 25.00
C THR A 46 -3.18 -11.35 23.50
N LYS A 47 -2.54 -12.24 22.74
CA LYS A 47 -2.48 -12.12 21.29
C LYS A 47 -3.90 -12.13 20.73
N ARG A 48 -4.14 -11.28 19.73
CA ARG A 48 -5.41 -11.24 19.00
C ARG A 48 -5.56 -12.56 18.24
N LYS A 49 -6.75 -13.15 18.28
CA LYS A 49 -7.05 -14.33 17.47
C LYS A 49 -7.02 -13.96 15.99
N TYR A 50 -6.42 -14.82 15.18
CA TYR A 50 -6.43 -14.75 13.73
C TYR A 50 -7.39 -15.80 13.18
N ASN A 51 -8.12 -15.44 12.13
CA ASN A 51 -8.96 -16.35 11.37
C ASN A 51 -8.58 -16.22 9.89
N TYR A 52 -8.20 -17.35 9.27
CA TYR A 52 -7.78 -17.34 7.88
C TYR A 52 -8.95 -17.07 6.92
N SER A 53 -10.18 -17.49 7.24
CA SER A 53 -11.34 -17.13 6.42
C SER A 53 -11.52 -15.62 6.37
N SER A 54 -11.41 -14.92 7.50
CA SER A 54 -11.47 -13.44 7.55
C SER A 54 -10.30 -12.76 6.81
N GLU A 55 -9.11 -13.36 6.79
CA GLU A 55 -8.01 -12.85 5.95
C GLU A 55 -8.33 -13.01 4.46
N LEU A 56 -8.92 -14.13 4.04
CA LEU A 56 -9.40 -14.32 2.66
C LEU A 56 -10.52 -13.33 2.30
N GLU A 57 -11.40 -13.01 3.24
CA GLU A 57 -12.45 -11.98 3.03
C GLU A 57 -11.86 -10.60 2.74
N SER A 58 -10.68 -10.29 3.26
CA SER A 58 -10.01 -9.01 3.01
C SER A 58 -9.60 -8.79 1.55
N LEU A 59 -9.62 -9.83 0.70
CA LEU A 59 -9.46 -9.71 -0.76
C LEU A 59 -10.63 -8.97 -1.44
N TYR A 60 -11.80 -8.89 -0.80
CA TYR A 60 -13.00 -8.27 -1.38
C TYR A 60 -13.80 -7.39 -0.41
N ARG A 61 -13.50 -7.38 0.89
CA ARG A 61 -14.17 -6.52 1.89
C ARG A 61 -13.57 -5.12 1.95
N LEU A 62 -13.97 -4.27 0.99
CA LEU A 62 -13.50 -2.88 0.92
C LEU A 62 -13.89 -2.05 2.15
N ASP A 63 -14.97 -2.39 2.84
CA ASP A 63 -15.41 -1.72 4.07
C ASP A 63 -14.39 -1.78 5.23
N LEU A 64 -13.49 -2.77 5.20
CA LEU A 64 -12.37 -2.93 6.14
C LEU A 64 -11.13 -2.12 5.72
N LEU A 65 -11.13 -1.54 4.52
CA LEU A 65 -9.97 -0.82 4.00
C LEU A 65 -9.60 0.38 4.88
N PRO A 66 -10.53 1.18 5.46
CA PRO A 66 -10.15 2.27 6.36
C PRO A 66 -9.50 1.83 7.68
N ASP A 67 -9.63 0.57 8.12
CA ASP A 67 -9.14 0.11 9.42
C ASP A 67 -7.61 0.06 9.49
N PHE A 68 -6.99 0.80 10.41
CA PHE A 68 -5.56 0.76 10.68
C PHE A 68 -5.07 -0.64 11.06
N ARG A 69 -3.92 -1.03 10.51
CA ARG A 69 -3.21 -2.27 10.85
C ARG A 69 -1.99 -1.94 11.71
N SER A 70 -2.24 -1.57 12.96
CA SER A 70 -1.17 -1.00 13.78
C SER A 70 -0.04 -1.98 14.06
N ASN A 71 1.20 -1.54 13.80
CA ASN A 71 2.43 -2.34 13.88
C ASN A 71 2.46 -3.59 13.00
N CYS A 72 1.58 -3.69 12.00
CA CYS A 72 1.60 -4.71 10.95
C CYS A 72 2.10 -4.08 9.64
N ILE A 73 3.41 -3.93 9.57
CA ILE A 73 4.16 -3.29 8.48
C ILE A 73 4.44 -4.31 7.37
N VAL A 74 4.28 -3.86 6.12
CA VAL A 74 4.64 -4.63 4.94
C VAL A 74 6.11 -4.42 4.62
N GLU A 75 6.85 -5.51 4.35
CA GLU A 75 8.22 -5.50 3.84
C GLU A 75 8.30 -6.32 2.54
N GLN A 76 9.34 -6.10 1.74
CA GLN A 76 9.59 -6.83 0.49
C GLN A 76 10.97 -7.49 0.51
N ILE A 77 11.02 -8.73 0.02
CA ILE A 77 12.24 -9.38 -0.46
C ILE A 77 12.12 -9.47 -1.98
N SER A 78 13.05 -8.85 -2.69
CA SER A 78 13.10 -8.86 -4.15
C SER A 78 14.52 -9.02 -4.67
N SER A 79 14.62 -9.26 -5.97
CA SER A 79 15.86 -9.45 -6.72
C SER A 79 16.60 -8.15 -7.08
N TYR A 80 16.20 -7.00 -6.53
CA TYR A 80 16.78 -5.69 -6.88
C TYR A 80 18.31 -5.62 -6.74
N ASP A 81 18.96 -4.76 -7.51
CA ASP A 81 20.40 -4.58 -7.47
C ASP A 81 20.83 -3.88 -6.18
N ARG A 82 21.55 -4.61 -5.31
CA ARG A 82 22.00 -4.06 -4.02
C ARG A 82 23.08 -2.98 -4.14
N THR A 83 23.61 -2.73 -5.33
CA THR A 83 24.60 -1.68 -5.61
C THR A 83 23.96 -0.38 -6.10
N GLY A 84 22.65 -0.36 -6.36
CA GLY A 84 21.97 0.74 -7.05
C GLY A 84 22.18 0.74 -8.58
N GLY A 85 22.61 -0.41 -9.12
CA GLY A 85 22.62 -0.68 -10.55
C GLY A 85 21.25 -1.15 -11.07
N ASN A 86 21.26 -1.97 -12.13
CA ASN A 86 20.04 -2.45 -12.82
C ASN A 86 20.10 -3.98 -13.07
N ASP A 87 20.90 -4.74 -12.30
CA ASP A 87 20.88 -6.22 -12.35
C ASP A 87 19.80 -6.80 -11.44
N ASP A 88 18.55 -6.37 -11.63
CA ASP A 88 17.40 -6.68 -10.76
C ASP A 88 16.84 -8.10 -10.93
N GLY A 89 17.55 -8.95 -11.67
CA GLY A 89 17.13 -10.32 -11.94
C GLY A 89 17.68 -10.91 -13.24
N PHE A 90 18.42 -10.15 -14.06
CA PHE A 90 18.95 -10.60 -15.33
C PHE A 90 19.92 -11.78 -15.17
N ASN A 91 20.96 -11.60 -14.37
CA ASN A 91 21.98 -12.63 -14.12
C ASN A 91 21.61 -13.55 -12.95
N GLY A 92 20.66 -13.12 -12.12
CA GLY A 92 20.31 -13.80 -10.87
C GLY A 92 21.28 -13.53 -9.71
N THR A 93 22.17 -12.53 -9.85
CA THR A 93 23.19 -12.14 -8.87
C THR A 93 22.60 -11.89 -7.48
N TYR A 94 21.49 -11.14 -7.43
CA TYR A 94 20.77 -10.79 -6.19
C TYR A 94 19.48 -11.58 -5.99
N SER A 95 19.24 -12.60 -6.83
CA SER A 95 17.97 -13.33 -6.86
C SER A 95 17.86 -14.46 -5.83
N TYR A 96 18.76 -14.52 -4.85
CA TYR A 96 18.68 -15.44 -3.71
C TYR A 96 19.52 -14.93 -2.54
N LEU A 97 19.14 -15.31 -1.32
CA LEU A 97 19.84 -14.95 -0.09
C LEU A 97 21.10 -15.78 0.12
N ARG A 98 21.03 -17.08 -0.20
CA ARG A 98 22.15 -18.05 -0.12
C ARG A 98 21.81 -19.35 -0.86
N LYS A 99 22.84 -20.16 -1.12
CA LYS A 99 22.69 -21.54 -1.59
C LYS A 99 22.69 -22.51 -0.41
N GLU A 100 21.79 -23.49 -0.44
CA GLU A 100 21.78 -24.63 0.48
C GLU A 100 21.84 -25.91 -0.35
N SER A 101 23.03 -26.52 -0.47
CA SER A 101 23.32 -27.55 -1.48
C SER A 101 23.06 -27.00 -2.90
N ASP A 102 22.29 -27.70 -3.74
CA ASP A 102 21.94 -27.26 -5.10
C ASP A 102 20.66 -26.41 -5.17
N LYS A 103 20.14 -25.95 -4.01
CA LYS A 103 18.92 -25.14 -3.92
C LYS A 103 19.21 -23.69 -3.56
N LEU A 104 18.33 -22.79 -4.00
CA LEU A 104 18.42 -21.36 -3.75
C LEU A 104 17.43 -20.94 -2.67
N VAL A 105 17.89 -20.42 -1.54
CA VAL A 105 17.00 -19.79 -0.55
C VAL A 105 16.67 -18.39 -1.06
N ILE A 106 15.44 -18.15 -1.50
CA ILE A 106 15.05 -16.86 -2.10
C ILE A 106 14.43 -15.92 -1.08
N ALA A 107 13.81 -16.43 -0.01
CA ALA A 107 13.26 -15.60 1.05
C ALA A 107 13.32 -16.32 2.40
N GLU A 108 13.50 -15.53 3.46
CA GLU A 108 13.45 -16.02 4.83
C GLU A 108 12.92 -14.92 5.74
N MET A 109 11.76 -15.17 6.33
CA MET A 109 11.06 -14.25 7.23
C MET A 109 10.97 -14.83 8.64
N LYS A 110 11.10 -13.99 9.65
CA LYS A 110 11.04 -14.34 11.07
C LYS A 110 9.85 -13.68 11.76
N GLY A 111 9.36 -14.32 12.82
CA GLY A 111 8.16 -13.92 13.55
C GLY A 111 6.87 -14.37 12.86
N PRO A 112 5.72 -14.17 13.51
CA PRO A 112 4.42 -14.36 12.87
C PRO A 112 4.25 -13.36 11.72
N GLY A 113 3.80 -13.82 10.56
CA GLY A 113 3.50 -12.96 9.41
C GLY A 113 2.65 -13.64 8.34
N ILE A 114 2.36 -12.89 7.28
CA ILE A 114 1.53 -13.31 6.14
C ILE A 114 2.23 -12.83 4.87
N ILE A 115 2.49 -13.73 3.93
CA ILE A 115 2.88 -13.33 2.57
C ILE A 115 1.61 -12.85 1.87
N ASN A 116 1.60 -11.60 1.41
CA ASN A 116 0.42 -10.98 0.81
C ASN A 116 0.51 -10.89 -0.72
N ARG A 117 1.73 -10.89 -1.27
CA ARG A 117 1.95 -10.87 -2.72
C ARG A 117 3.23 -11.60 -3.08
N ILE A 118 3.15 -12.48 -4.08
CA ILE A 118 4.30 -13.01 -4.81
C ILE A 118 4.15 -12.57 -6.26
N TRP A 119 5.19 -11.96 -6.82
CA TRP A 119 5.21 -11.55 -8.22
C TRP A 119 6.53 -11.97 -8.90
N THR A 120 6.44 -12.31 -10.19
CA THR A 120 7.58 -12.53 -11.08
C THR A 120 7.13 -12.38 -12.54
N PRO A 121 7.98 -11.94 -13.48
CA PRO A 121 7.74 -12.00 -14.92
C PRO A 121 8.39 -13.24 -15.56
N THR A 122 9.04 -14.09 -14.76
CA THR A 122 9.84 -15.24 -15.20
C THR A 122 9.63 -16.48 -14.32
N PRO A 123 8.40 -16.96 -14.12
CA PRO A 123 8.17 -18.23 -13.44
C PRO A 123 8.84 -19.39 -14.21
N THR A 124 9.23 -20.43 -13.49
CA THR A 124 9.86 -21.64 -14.05
C THR A 124 9.06 -22.89 -13.70
N ASN A 125 9.46 -24.05 -14.25
CA ASN A 125 8.91 -25.35 -13.89
C ASN A 125 9.64 -25.99 -12.68
N ASP A 126 10.56 -25.27 -12.05
CA ASP A 126 11.27 -25.72 -10.86
C ASP A 126 10.32 -25.78 -9.65
N THR A 127 10.70 -26.53 -8.63
CA THR A 127 9.89 -26.65 -7.41
C THR A 127 10.20 -25.53 -6.43
N LEU A 128 9.17 -24.80 -6.01
CA LEU A 128 9.16 -23.90 -4.87
C LEU A 128 8.76 -24.66 -3.61
N GLU A 129 9.61 -24.57 -2.58
CA GLU A 129 9.45 -25.24 -1.29
C GLU A 129 9.30 -24.22 -0.17
N PHE A 130 8.21 -24.30 0.59
CA PHE A 130 7.96 -23.46 1.76
C PHE A 130 8.14 -24.28 3.04
N TYR A 131 9.03 -23.80 3.89
CA TYR A 131 9.34 -24.36 5.20
C TYR A 131 8.77 -23.41 6.26
N PHE A 132 7.63 -23.77 6.85
CA PHE A 132 7.04 -22.98 7.92
C PHE A 132 7.63 -23.39 9.28
N ASP A 133 7.81 -22.40 10.16
CA ASP A 133 8.11 -22.56 11.58
C ASP A 133 9.32 -23.42 11.93
N GLY A 134 10.34 -23.41 11.07
CA GLY A 134 11.58 -24.16 11.27
C GLY A 134 11.42 -25.68 11.07
N GLN A 135 10.33 -26.12 10.43
CA GLN A 135 10.18 -27.54 10.09
C GLN A 135 11.27 -27.98 9.11
N LYS A 136 11.73 -29.23 9.28
CA LYS A 136 12.81 -29.81 8.45
C LYS A 136 12.33 -30.26 7.06
N LYS A 137 11.04 -30.51 6.90
CA LYS A 137 10.41 -30.89 5.63
C LYS A 137 9.53 -29.73 5.19
N ALA A 138 9.61 -29.37 3.90
CA ALA A 138 8.70 -28.39 3.32
C ALA A 138 7.25 -28.88 3.43
N GLN A 139 6.37 -27.99 3.88
CA GLN A 139 4.95 -28.26 4.06
C GLN A 139 4.13 -27.88 2.83
N LEU A 140 4.63 -26.95 2.02
CA LEU A 140 4.13 -26.69 0.69
C LEU A 140 5.27 -26.89 -0.31
N LYS A 141 5.02 -27.74 -1.31
CA LYS A 141 5.86 -27.92 -2.49
C LYS A 141 4.99 -27.72 -3.71
N ILE A 142 5.40 -26.82 -4.59
CA ILE A 142 4.62 -26.48 -5.78
C ILE A 142 5.56 -26.15 -6.93
N CYS A 143 5.17 -26.48 -8.16
CA CYS A 143 5.86 -25.93 -9.34
C CYS A 143 5.73 -24.40 -9.32
N PHE A 144 6.80 -23.65 -9.58
CA PHE A 144 6.76 -22.18 -9.47
C PHE A 144 5.68 -21.58 -10.38
N GLN A 145 5.57 -22.05 -11.62
CA GLN A 145 4.50 -21.66 -12.55
C GLN A 145 3.08 -21.92 -12.00
N ASP A 146 2.89 -22.98 -11.22
CA ASP A 146 1.57 -23.42 -10.77
C ASP A 146 1.02 -22.56 -9.61
N LEU A 147 1.83 -21.66 -9.03
CA LEU A 147 1.31 -20.58 -8.17
C LEU A 147 0.36 -19.63 -8.93
N PHE A 148 0.42 -19.61 -10.26
CA PHE A 148 -0.23 -18.60 -11.10
C PHE A 148 -1.13 -19.21 -12.19
N SER A 149 -1.01 -20.51 -12.46
CA SER A 149 -1.58 -21.13 -13.66
C SER A 149 -3.01 -21.66 -13.50
N ASN A 150 -3.63 -21.48 -12.32
CA ASN A 150 -4.93 -22.06 -11.97
C ASN A 150 -5.00 -23.61 -11.99
N LYS A 151 -3.85 -24.29 -11.89
CA LYS A 151 -3.79 -25.77 -11.93
C LYS A 151 -3.81 -26.41 -10.55
N GLN A 152 -3.38 -25.68 -9.53
CA GLN A 152 -3.19 -26.20 -8.18
C GLN A 152 -4.06 -25.43 -7.19
N TYR A 153 -5.10 -26.06 -6.64
CA TYR A 153 -5.86 -25.47 -5.54
C TYR A 153 -4.98 -25.35 -4.28
N PRO A 154 -5.06 -24.26 -3.48
CA PRO A 154 -5.94 -23.09 -3.60
C PRO A 154 -5.39 -21.91 -4.44
N PHE A 155 -4.31 -22.10 -5.21
CA PHE A 155 -3.71 -21.09 -6.08
C PHE A 155 -4.48 -20.98 -7.40
N ILE A 156 -5.61 -20.26 -7.35
CA ILE A 156 -6.59 -20.20 -8.43
C ILE A 156 -6.81 -18.79 -8.96
N ASN A 157 -7.26 -18.71 -10.21
CA ASN A 157 -7.65 -17.44 -10.83
C ASN A 157 -8.90 -16.86 -10.17
N PRO A 158 -9.09 -15.53 -10.25
CA PRO A 158 -8.15 -14.50 -10.69
C PRO A 158 -7.31 -13.89 -9.53
N VAL A 159 -7.43 -14.41 -8.30
CA VAL A 159 -6.63 -13.95 -7.14
C VAL A 159 -5.15 -14.30 -7.28
N CYS A 160 -4.86 -15.37 -8.01
CA CYS A 160 -3.57 -15.64 -8.62
C CYS A 160 -3.74 -15.55 -10.15
N GLY A 161 -2.69 -15.26 -10.90
CA GLY A 161 -2.82 -15.20 -12.36
C GLY A 161 -1.64 -14.55 -13.05
N GLU A 162 -1.88 -14.19 -14.31
CA GLU A 162 -0.94 -13.46 -15.15
C GLU A 162 -1.65 -12.35 -15.94
N GLY A 163 -0.87 -11.35 -16.33
CA GLY A 163 -1.31 -10.34 -17.28
C GLY A 163 -0.32 -9.19 -17.35
N VAL A 164 -0.42 -8.40 -18.42
CA VAL A 164 0.51 -7.27 -18.71
C VAL A 164 2.00 -7.63 -18.59
N GLY A 165 2.32 -8.91 -18.80
CA GLY A 165 3.67 -9.47 -18.80
C GLY A 165 4.17 -10.09 -17.50
N GLY A 166 3.48 -9.86 -16.38
CA GLY A 166 3.82 -10.43 -15.07
C GLY A 166 2.87 -11.51 -14.58
N TYR A 167 3.32 -12.23 -13.57
CA TYR A 167 2.59 -13.25 -12.83
C TYR A 167 2.46 -12.81 -11.38
N TYR A 168 1.28 -12.95 -10.80
CA TYR A 168 0.98 -12.48 -9.45
C TYR A 168 0.17 -13.50 -8.66
N CYS A 169 0.43 -13.58 -7.36
CA CYS A 169 -0.35 -14.36 -6.40
C CYS A 169 -0.67 -13.47 -5.20
N TYR A 170 -1.96 -13.17 -5.01
CA TYR A 170 -2.47 -12.42 -3.85
C TYR A 170 -3.08 -13.33 -2.77
N LEU A 171 -3.04 -14.66 -2.95
CA LEU A 171 -3.50 -15.59 -1.93
C LEU A 171 -2.65 -15.41 -0.66
N PRO A 172 -3.24 -15.07 0.50
CA PRO A 172 -2.47 -14.85 1.72
C PRO A 172 -1.86 -16.17 2.24
N ILE A 173 -0.55 -16.20 2.52
CA ILE A 173 0.15 -17.39 3.04
C ILE A 173 0.67 -17.07 4.46
N PRO A 174 -0.09 -17.36 5.53
CA PRO A 174 0.33 -17.11 6.91
C PRO A 174 1.41 -18.08 7.40
N TYR A 175 2.23 -17.65 8.36
CA TYR A 175 3.23 -18.46 9.03
C TYR A 175 3.44 -18.04 10.50
N LYS A 176 3.36 -18.98 11.43
CA LYS A 176 3.28 -18.69 12.88
C LYS A 176 4.55 -18.10 13.50
N LYS A 177 5.72 -18.55 13.06
CA LYS A 177 7.03 -18.23 13.65
C LYS A 177 8.07 -17.84 12.61
N SER A 178 8.03 -18.44 11.43
CA SER A 178 8.96 -18.16 10.34
C SER A 178 8.49 -18.79 9.03
N CYS A 179 8.93 -18.26 7.91
CA CYS A 179 8.80 -18.92 6.61
C CYS A 179 10.14 -18.82 5.88
N LYS A 180 10.65 -19.96 5.40
CA LYS A 180 11.78 -20.01 4.45
C LYS A 180 11.26 -20.55 3.12
N ILE A 181 11.57 -19.83 2.05
CA ILE A 181 11.16 -20.17 0.68
C ILE A 181 12.40 -20.53 -0.11
N VAL A 182 12.39 -21.72 -0.71
CA VAL A 182 13.51 -22.32 -1.40
C VAL A 182 13.09 -22.69 -2.82
N LEU A 183 13.84 -22.24 -3.81
CA LEU A 183 13.74 -22.71 -5.19
C LEU A 183 14.67 -23.91 -5.37
N ASN A 184 14.11 -25.06 -5.74
CA ASN A 184 14.85 -26.23 -6.20
C ASN A 184 15.07 -26.13 -7.72
N GLY A 185 15.93 -25.21 -8.12
CA GLY A 185 16.25 -24.89 -9.51
C GLY A 185 17.61 -24.22 -9.60
N ALA A 186 18.20 -24.22 -10.79
CA ALA A 186 19.57 -23.74 -10.99
C ALA A 186 19.69 -22.20 -10.91
N GLN A 187 18.62 -21.48 -11.26
CA GLN A 187 18.63 -20.02 -11.35
C GLN A 187 17.26 -19.44 -10.97
N MET A 188 17.28 -18.39 -10.16
CA MET A 188 16.15 -17.49 -9.95
C MET A 188 16.45 -16.18 -10.67
N LYS A 189 15.43 -15.57 -11.29
CA LYS A 189 15.53 -14.27 -11.96
C LYS A 189 14.74 -13.22 -11.18
N PHE A 190 13.94 -12.41 -11.84
CA PHE A 190 13.15 -11.33 -11.26
C PHE A 190 12.06 -11.89 -10.33
N TYR A 191 11.98 -11.36 -9.11
CA TYR A 191 10.87 -11.65 -8.21
C TYR A 191 10.69 -10.59 -7.14
N GLN A 192 9.47 -10.53 -6.61
CA GLN A 192 9.11 -9.72 -5.46
C GLN A 192 8.20 -10.54 -4.54
N ILE A 193 8.55 -10.63 -3.27
CA ILE A 193 7.74 -11.27 -2.21
C ILE A 193 7.45 -10.21 -1.15
N GLN A 194 6.20 -9.76 -1.09
CA GLN A 194 5.73 -8.82 -0.09
C GLN A 194 5.04 -9.57 1.05
N TYR A 195 5.40 -9.26 2.28
CA TYR A 195 4.87 -9.88 3.47
C TYR A 195 4.63 -8.87 4.58
N ARG A 196 3.63 -9.14 5.41
CA ARG A 196 3.23 -8.32 6.56
C ARG A 196 3.58 -9.04 7.85
N ASN A 197 4.24 -8.36 8.78
CA ASN A 197 4.45 -8.90 10.12
C ASN A 197 3.16 -8.84 10.95
N MET A 198 2.98 -9.79 11.86
CA MET A 198 1.77 -9.94 12.69
C MET A 198 2.12 -10.16 14.17
N PRO A 199 2.94 -9.29 14.80
CA PRO A 199 3.56 -9.55 16.10
C PRO A 199 2.56 -9.79 17.24
N ASN A 200 1.40 -9.14 17.17
CA ASN A 200 0.36 -9.18 18.19
C ASN A 200 -0.75 -10.20 17.92
N TYR A 201 -0.58 -11.07 16.92
CA TYR A 201 -1.57 -12.06 16.53
C TYR A 201 -1.09 -13.48 16.84
N ASP A 202 -2.03 -14.34 17.19
CA ASP A 202 -1.84 -15.78 17.25
C ASP A 202 -2.33 -16.37 15.94
N ILE A 203 -1.39 -16.65 15.04
CA ILE A 203 -1.67 -17.08 13.67
C ILE A 203 -1.19 -18.51 13.49
N GLU A 204 -1.91 -19.28 12.67
CA GLU A 204 -1.50 -20.60 12.25
C GLU A 204 -0.81 -20.55 10.88
N SER A 205 0.10 -21.47 10.66
CA SER A 205 0.80 -21.59 9.38
C SER A 205 -0.11 -22.16 8.31
N PHE A 206 0.10 -21.70 7.07
CA PHE A 206 -0.72 -22.04 5.92
C PHE A 206 -0.84 -23.56 5.70
N SER A 207 -2.05 -23.98 5.33
CA SER A 207 -2.37 -25.33 4.88
C SER A 207 -3.08 -25.25 3.52
N ILE A 208 -2.82 -26.23 2.65
CA ILE A 208 -3.57 -26.38 1.40
C ILE A 208 -4.96 -27.00 1.62
N ASP A 209 -5.15 -27.69 2.74
CA ASP A 209 -6.40 -28.33 3.12
C ASP A 209 -7.34 -27.32 3.77
N LEU A 210 -7.94 -26.47 2.93
CA LEU A 210 -8.84 -25.40 3.39
C LEU A 210 -10.13 -25.96 4.02
N SER A 211 -10.58 -25.33 5.09
CA SER A 211 -11.89 -25.56 5.73
C SER A 211 -13.04 -25.19 4.77
N SER A 212 -14.27 -25.59 5.11
CA SER A 212 -15.46 -25.23 4.34
C SER A 212 -15.66 -23.71 4.27
N GLU A 213 -15.44 -23.01 5.38
CA GLU A 213 -15.56 -21.55 5.48
C GLU A 213 -14.49 -20.84 4.64
N GLU A 214 -13.24 -21.33 4.69
CA GLU A 214 -12.12 -20.79 3.90
C GLU A 214 -12.36 -21.00 2.39
N LYS A 215 -12.87 -22.17 1.99
CA LYS A 215 -13.28 -22.45 0.60
C LYS A 215 -14.36 -21.50 0.11
N ILE A 216 -15.36 -21.20 0.94
CA ILE A 216 -16.44 -20.25 0.63
C ILE A 216 -15.87 -18.83 0.48
N ALA A 217 -15.03 -18.39 1.41
CA ALA A 217 -14.41 -17.06 1.39
C ALA A 217 -13.55 -16.87 0.14
N LEU A 218 -12.68 -17.83 -0.19
CA LEU A 218 -11.85 -17.80 -1.40
C LEU A 218 -12.70 -17.81 -2.67
N SER A 219 -13.72 -18.67 -2.75
CA SER A 219 -14.61 -18.72 -3.92
C SER A 219 -15.35 -17.40 -4.13
N LYS A 220 -15.79 -16.74 -3.05
CA LYS A 220 -16.40 -15.41 -3.12
C LYS A 220 -15.41 -14.35 -3.58
N ALA A 221 -14.17 -14.38 -3.09
CA ALA A 221 -13.10 -13.50 -3.56
C ALA A 221 -12.88 -13.63 -5.07
N CYS A 222 -12.73 -14.88 -5.57
CA CYS A 222 -12.57 -15.14 -6.99
C CYS A 222 -13.76 -14.61 -7.81
N ARG A 223 -15.00 -14.87 -7.38
CA ARG A 223 -16.20 -14.37 -8.08
C ARG A 223 -16.25 -12.84 -8.14
N VAL A 224 -15.87 -12.15 -7.05
CA VAL A 224 -15.81 -10.68 -7.04
C VAL A 224 -14.78 -10.18 -8.06
N TRP A 225 -13.59 -10.77 -8.06
CA TRP A 225 -12.51 -10.39 -8.94
C TRP A 225 -12.77 -10.76 -10.41
N GLU A 226 -13.46 -11.87 -10.70
CA GLU A 226 -13.83 -12.25 -12.08
C GLU A 226 -14.77 -11.23 -12.73
N ASN A 227 -15.63 -10.61 -11.92
CA ASN A 227 -16.62 -9.63 -12.37
C ASN A 227 -16.11 -8.18 -12.32
N PHE A 228 -14.81 -7.96 -12.14
CA PHE A 228 -14.23 -6.61 -11.95
C PHE A 228 -14.60 -5.63 -13.08
N SER A 229 -14.67 -6.10 -14.33
CA SER A 229 -14.95 -5.25 -15.49
C SER A 229 -16.38 -4.71 -15.52
N LYS A 230 -17.27 -5.24 -14.67
CA LYS A 230 -18.66 -4.80 -14.47
C LYS A 230 -18.89 -4.43 -13.00
N SER A 231 -17.87 -3.86 -12.36
CA SER A 231 -17.93 -3.53 -10.94
C SER A 231 -19.16 -2.65 -10.63
N HIS A 232 -19.76 -2.91 -9.47
CA HIS A 232 -20.97 -2.25 -9.01
C HIS A 232 -20.97 -2.19 -7.48
N MET A 233 -21.53 -1.12 -6.91
CA MET A 233 -21.44 -0.87 -5.47
C MET A 233 -22.01 -2.01 -4.62
N ASN A 234 -23.12 -2.63 -5.05
CA ASN A 234 -23.75 -3.75 -4.35
C ASN A 234 -22.80 -4.94 -4.09
N THR A 235 -21.73 -5.10 -4.87
CA THR A 235 -20.69 -6.12 -4.63
C THR A 235 -19.96 -5.91 -3.31
N PHE A 236 -19.83 -4.66 -2.86
CA PHE A 236 -19.08 -4.26 -1.67
C PHE A 236 -19.95 -3.66 -0.56
N ALA A 237 -21.28 -3.72 -0.71
CA ALA A 237 -22.25 -3.21 0.26
C ALA A 237 -22.45 -4.19 1.45
N GLU A 238 -21.37 -4.51 2.16
CA GLU A 238 -21.33 -5.44 3.28
C GLU A 238 -20.62 -4.81 4.49
N GLY A 239 -20.91 -5.31 5.71
CA GLY A 239 -20.26 -4.85 6.93
C GLY A 239 -20.55 -3.37 7.21
N LYS A 240 -19.50 -2.56 7.37
CA LYS A 240 -19.63 -1.11 7.61
C LYS A 240 -20.18 -0.37 6.38
N SER A 241 -20.16 -1.01 5.22
CA SER A 241 -20.71 -0.50 3.95
C SER A 241 -22.13 -0.99 3.66
N ALA A 242 -22.76 -1.74 4.57
CA ALA A 242 -24.14 -2.20 4.41
C ALA A 242 -25.15 -1.04 4.54
N ASN A 243 -26.42 -1.31 4.19
CA ASN A 243 -27.54 -0.38 4.36
C ASN A 243 -27.33 1.00 3.73
N CYS A 244 -26.69 1.03 2.56
CA CYS A 244 -26.46 2.27 1.81
C CYS A 244 -27.78 2.91 1.39
N GLN A 245 -27.86 4.22 1.59
CA GLN A 245 -28.74 5.13 0.86
C GLN A 245 -28.09 5.51 -0.46
N THR A 246 -28.89 6.06 -1.36
CA THR A 246 -28.46 6.48 -2.68
C THR A 246 -29.05 7.83 -3.00
N GLU A 247 -28.21 8.74 -3.44
CA GLU A 247 -28.60 10.05 -3.94
C GLU A 247 -28.12 10.22 -5.38
N GLU A 248 -29.02 10.64 -6.27
CA GLU A 248 -28.70 10.91 -7.67
C GLU A 248 -28.98 12.37 -8.00
N LEU A 249 -28.07 13.02 -8.72
CA LEU A 249 -28.22 14.38 -9.18
C LEU A 249 -27.76 14.51 -10.63
N SER A 250 -28.58 15.16 -11.46
CA SER A 250 -28.20 15.55 -12.82
C SER A 250 -28.02 17.06 -12.89
N PHE A 251 -26.94 17.52 -13.51
CA PHE A 251 -26.66 18.92 -13.70
C PHE A 251 -25.81 19.16 -14.94
N SER A 252 -25.65 20.42 -15.31
CA SER A 252 -24.73 20.86 -16.36
C SER A 252 -23.70 21.79 -15.73
N LEU A 253 -22.45 21.68 -16.16
CA LEU A 253 -21.33 22.44 -15.62
C LEU A 253 -20.65 23.23 -16.75
N ALA A 254 -20.74 24.55 -16.71
CA ALA A 254 -20.08 25.44 -17.65
C ALA A 254 -18.65 25.79 -17.20
N PRO A 255 -17.77 26.24 -18.11
CA PRO A 255 -16.44 26.74 -17.74
C PRO A 255 -16.52 27.83 -16.65
N GLY A 256 -15.67 27.73 -15.64
CA GLY A 256 -15.63 28.62 -14.48
C GLY A 256 -16.62 28.26 -13.36
N GLU A 257 -17.55 27.33 -13.58
CA GLU A 257 -18.53 26.94 -12.56
C GLU A 257 -18.01 25.87 -11.60
N GLU A 258 -18.60 25.89 -10.40
CA GLU A 258 -18.52 24.81 -9.43
C GLU A 258 -19.93 24.36 -9.07
N LYS A 259 -20.14 23.04 -9.02
CA LYS A 259 -21.39 22.44 -8.58
C LYS A 259 -21.14 21.46 -7.45
N GLU A 260 -21.65 21.82 -6.27
CA GLU A 260 -21.86 20.87 -5.18
C GLU A 260 -22.96 19.88 -5.56
N PHE A 261 -22.67 18.60 -5.37
CA PHE A 261 -23.57 17.50 -5.70
C PHE A 261 -23.85 16.56 -4.52
N PHE A 262 -23.16 16.74 -3.40
CA PHE A 262 -23.42 16.03 -2.17
C PHE A 262 -22.98 16.87 -0.98
N HIS A 263 -23.84 16.98 0.02
CA HIS A 263 -23.53 17.61 1.31
C HIS A 263 -24.34 16.94 2.42
N THR A 264 -23.66 16.54 3.49
CA THR A 264 -24.28 16.12 4.74
C THR A 264 -23.54 16.70 5.93
N ASN A 265 -24.30 17.02 7.00
CA ASN A 265 -23.79 17.38 8.32
C ASN A 265 -24.09 16.30 9.36
N THR A 266 -24.33 15.07 8.90
CA THR A 266 -24.55 13.90 9.75
C THR A 266 -23.35 12.97 9.62
N PRO A 267 -22.70 12.55 10.71
CA PRO A 267 -21.60 11.59 10.68
C PRO A 267 -21.97 10.33 9.91
N GLY A 268 -21.03 9.79 9.15
CA GLY A 268 -21.31 8.63 8.32
C GLY A 268 -20.16 8.22 7.44
N ARG A 269 -20.50 7.56 6.34
CA ARG A 269 -19.55 7.03 5.37
C ARG A 269 -20.12 7.11 3.97
N ILE A 270 -19.35 7.71 3.06
CA ILE A 270 -19.56 7.51 1.63
C ILE A 270 -18.93 6.17 1.28
N VAL A 271 -19.72 5.24 0.81
CA VAL A 271 -19.30 3.88 0.49
C VAL A 271 -18.78 3.78 -0.94
N GLY A 272 -19.26 4.68 -1.81
CA GLY A 272 -18.74 4.86 -3.16
C GLY A 272 -19.55 5.90 -3.93
N PHE A 273 -19.11 6.20 -5.15
CA PHE A 273 -19.80 7.13 -6.03
C PHE A 273 -19.58 6.79 -7.50
N GLU A 274 -20.51 7.23 -8.34
CA GLU A 274 -20.43 7.22 -9.80
C GLU A 274 -20.63 8.66 -10.33
N ILE A 275 -19.82 9.06 -11.30
CA ILE A 275 -19.91 10.34 -11.98
C ILE A 275 -19.91 10.05 -13.48
N ASN A 276 -21.04 10.26 -14.13
CA ASN A 276 -21.24 9.85 -15.51
C ASN A 276 -21.40 11.08 -16.40
N SER A 277 -20.82 11.03 -17.59
CA SER A 277 -21.03 12.02 -18.64
C SER A 277 -21.21 11.35 -19.98
N GLU A 278 -22.09 11.90 -20.82
CA GLU A 278 -22.28 11.45 -22.21
C GLU A 278 -21.12 11.89 -23.12
N GLN A 279 -20.24 12.75 -22.61
CA GLN A 279 -19.05 13.25 -23.30
C GLN A 279 -17.78 12.76 -22.60
N LEU A 280 -16.64 12.80 -23.30
CA LEU A 280 -15.35 12.59 -22.65
C LEU A 280 -15.13 13.67 -21.60
N LEU A 281 -14.68 13.26 -20.41
CA LEU A 281 -14.33 14.19 -19.33
C LEU A 281 -13.31 15.21 -19.83
N HIS A 282 -13.54 16.50 -19.56
CA HIS A 282 -12.56 17.53 -19.87
C HIS A 282 -11.45 17.56 -18.82
N LYS A 283 -10.19 17.74 -19.24
CA LYS A 283 -8.99 17.70 -18.36
C LYS A 283 -8.97 18.74 -17.23
N ASN A 284 -9.78 19.79 -17.36
CA ASN A 284 -9.92 20.86 -16.36
C ASN A 284 -11.15 20.71 -15.46
N VAL A 285 -11.86 19.57 -15.50
CA VAL A 285 -12.90 19.28 -14.49
C VAL A 285 -12.23 18.57 -13.32
N PHE A 286 -12.36 19.15 -12.13
CA PHE A 286 -11.77 18.64 -10.89
C PHE A 286 -12.85 18.05 -10.01
N LEU A 287 -12.58 16.88 -9.44
CA LEU A 287 -13.34 16.32 -8.34
C LEU A 287 -12.80 16.88 -7.03
N GLN A 288 -13.71 17.42 -6.21
CA GLN A 288 -13.39 17.91 -4.88
C GLN A 288 -14.19 17.16 -3.82
N ALA A 289 -13.52 16.81 -2.71
CA ALA A 289 -14.15 16.28 -1.52
C ALA A 289 -13.50 16.89 -0.27
N ILE A 290 -14.34 17.33 0.67
CA ILE A 290 -13.95 17.90 1.96
C ILE A 290 -14.66 17.10 3.05
N TRP A 291 -13.88 16.56 3.99
CA TRP A 291 -14.39 15.88 5.17
C TRP A 291 -14.33 16.82 6.36
N ASP A 292 -15.38 16.84 7.18
CA ASP A 292 -15.40 17.48 8.50
C ASP A 292 -14.93 18.96 8.51
N GLU A 293 -15.24 19.68 7.44
CA GLU A 293 -14.84 21.09 7.23
C GLU A 293 -13.32 21.31 7.30
N GLU A 294 -12.52 20.29 6.98
CA GLU A 294 -11.06 20.39 6.90
C GLU A 294 -10.63 21.48 5.90
N GLU A 295 -9.64 22.30 6.28
CA GLU A 295 -9.16 23.43 5.47
C GLU A 295 -8.53 22.96 4.14
N VAL A 296 -7.88 21.81 4.16
CA VAL A 296 -7.28 21.18 2.99
C VAL A 296 -8.25 20.14 2.45
N PRO A 297 -8.74 20.25 1.19
CA PRO A 297 -9.60 19.25 0.61
C PRO A 297 -8.92 17.88 0.58
N ALA A 298 -9.63 16.86 1.02
CA ALA A 298 -9.11 15.50 1.02
C ALA A 298 -8.95 14.93 -0.39
N ILE A 299 -9.75 15.41 -1.34
CA ILE A 299 -9.62 15.15 -2.76
C ILE A 299 -9.73 16.48 -3.50
N ASN A 300 -8.80 16.77 -4.40
CA ASN A 300 -8.84 17.92 -5.30
C ASN A 300 -8.06 17.60 -6.58
N ILE A 301 -8.63 16.77 -7.45
CA ILE A 301 -7.88 16.09 -8.51
C ILE A 301 -8.58 16.23 -9.87
N PRO A 302 -7.85 16.47 -10.98
CA PRO A 302 -8.43 16.39 -12.32
C PRO A 302 -9.13 15.03 -12.52
N MET A 303 -10.39 15.02 -12.95
CA MET A 303 -11.14 13.76 -13.05
C MET A 303 -10.49 12.75 -14.00
N GLN A 304 -9.85 13.23 -15.07
CA GLN A 304 -9.10 12.35 -15.99
C GLN A 304 -7.99 11.58 -15.25
N ASP A 305 -7.21 12.26 -14.41
CA ASP A 305 -6.12 11.64 -13.65
C ASP A 305 -6.67 10.73 -12.53
N PHE A 306 -7.76 11.16 -11.85
CA PHE A 306 -8.43 10.36 -10.81
C PHE A 306 -8.97 9.03 -11.34
N PHE A 307 -9.50 9.02 -12.58
CA PHE A 307 -10.08 7.83 -13.21
C PHE A 307 -9.17 7.13 -14.22
N GLY A 308 -7.85 7.40 -14.19
CA GLY A 308 -6.87 6.65 -14.97
C GLY A 308 -7.04 6.80 -16.48
N TYR A 309 -7.16 8.04 -16.97
CA TYR A 309 -7.14 8.34 -18.39
C TYR A 309 -5.73 8.25 -18.96
N SER A 310 -5.63 7.88 -20.24
CA SER A 310 -4.45 8.12 -21.05
C SER A 310 -4.86 8.79 -22.36
N THR A 311 -4.11 9.81 -22.79
CA THR A 311 -4.38 10.53 -24.05
C THR A 311 -5.80 11.10 -24.14
N GLU A 312 -6.32 11.60 -23.01
CA GLU A 312 -7.69 12.14 -22.89
C GLU A 312 -8.79 11.09 -23.16
N LYS A 313 -8.45 9.80 -23.09
CA LYS A 313 -9.38 8.67 -23.21
C LYS A 313 -9.38 7.84 -21.91
N PRO A 314 -10.52 7.24 -21.53
CA PRO A 314 -10.55 6.32 -20.41
C PRO A 314 -9.68 5.09 -20.71
N SER A 315 -8.80 4.74 -19.78
CA SER A 315 -7.80 3.67 -19.93
C SER A 315 -7.79 2.66 -18.78
N MET A 316 -8.55 2.93 -17.71
CA MET A 316 -8.61 2.11 -16.51
C MET A 316 -10.04 1.61 -16.26
N ASN A 317 -10.18 0.29 -16.11
CA ASN A 317 -11.39 -0.40 -15.68
C ASN A 317 -11.03 -1.41 -14.57
N GLY A 318 -10.76 -0.91 -13.37
CA GLY A 318 -10.37 -1.70 -12.21
C GLY A 318 -11.55 -2.10 -11.33
N MET A 319 -11.35 -3.06 -10.41
CA MET A 319 -12.40 -3.55 -9.52
C MET A 319 -12.95 -2.46 -8.57
N ILE A 320 -12.08 -1.58 -8.08
CA ILE A 320 -12.39 -0.60 -7.02
C ILE A 320 -12.72 0.77 -7.62
N ILE A 321 -11.95 1.17 -8.62
CA ILE A 321 -12.05 2.46 -9.30
C ILE A 321 -11.77 2.24 -10.78
N GLY A 322 -12.46 2.98 -11.62
CA GLY A 322 -12.29 2.87 -13.06
C GLY A 322 -13.39 3.56 -13.84
N SER A 323 -13.44 3.20 -15.11
CA SER A 323 -14.39 3.71 -16.08
C SER A 323 -14.87 2.61 -17.02
N ASP A 324 -16.15 2.66 -17.38
CA ASP A 324 -16.77 1.73 -18.32
C ASP A 324 -17.90 2.46 -19.07
N ALA A 325 -17.80 2.55 -20.40
CA ALA A 325 -18.84 3.13 -21.26
C ALA A 325 -19.43 4.47 -20.79
N GLY A 326 -18.58 5.43 -20.36
CA GLY A 326 -19.00 6.75 -19.88
C GLY A 326 -19.43 6.81 -18.40
N ARG A 327 -19.41 5.67 -17.71
CA ARG A 327 -19.55 5.58 -16.25
C ARG A 327 -18.18 5.64 -15.59
N HIS A 328 -17.99 6.53 -14.62
CA HIS A 328 -16.77 6.60 -13.80
C HIS A 328 -17.12 6.32 -12.35
N TYR A 329 -16.46 5.34 -11.73
CA TYR A 329 -16.83 4.89 -10.40
C TYR A 329 -15.62 4.80 -9.46
N CYS A 330 -15.87 5.03 -8.19
CA CYS A 330 -14.93 4.80 -7.10
C CYS A 330 -15.67 4.21 -5.91
N PHE A 331 -15.23 3.04 -5.45
CA PHE A 331 -15.82 2.29 -4.34
C PHE A 331 -14.89 2.21 -3.11
N LEU A 332 -13.91 3.12 -3.02
CA LEU A 332 -13.12 3.31 -1.81
C LEU A 332 -14.00 3.96 -0.73
N PRO A 333 -14.17 3.34 0.46
CA PRO A 333 -15.00 3.92 1.49
C PRO A 333 -14.36 5.18 2.11
N CYS A 334 -15.15 6.22 2.29
CA CYS A 334 -14.74 7.50 2.88
C CYS A 334 -15.56 7.72 4.16
N PRO A 335 -15.11 7.19 5.32
CA PRO A 335 -15.75 7.50 6.59
C PRO A 335 -15.35 8.90 7.08
N PHE A 336 -16.29 9.60 7.71
CA PHE A 336 -16.12 10.97 8.22
C PHE A 336 -16.83 11.15 9.57
N ASP A 337 -16.46 12.18 10.32
CA ASP A 337 -16.81 12.32 11.74
C ASP A 337 -18.02 13.23 12.00
N GLN A 338 -18.29 14.18 11.11
CA GLN A 338 -19.22 15.31 11.28
C GLN A 338 -19.92 15.65 9.97
N SER A 339 -19.16 15.90 8.90
CA SER A 339 -19.70 16.38 7.63
C SER A 339 -18.92 15.86 6.43
N ALA A 340 -19.58 15.83 5.28
CA ALA A 340 -18.96 15.52 4.00
C ALA A 340 -19.55 16.41 2.93
N LYS A 341 -18.68 16.98 2.09
CA LYS A 341 -19.05 17.80 0.93
C LYS A 341 -18.30 17.30 -0.30
N MET A 342 -19.00 17.12 -1.41
CA MET A 342 -18.39 16.80 -2.71
C MET A 342 -18.91 17.74 -3.80
N SER A 343 -18.00 18.20 -4.66
CA SER A 343 -18.30 19.09 -5.77
C SER A 343 -17.48 18.76 -7.03
N LEU A 344 -17.99 19.18 -8.18
CA LEU A 344 -17.22 19.27 -9.43
C LEU A 344 -16.93 20.73 -9.74
N GLN A 345 -15.68 21.03 -10.08
CA GLN A 345 -15.26 22.37 -10.49
C GLN A 345 -14.68 22.34 -11.90
N TYR A 346 -15.22 23.15 -12.81
CA TYR A 346 -14.72 23.25 -14.17
C TYR A 346 -13.81 24.46 -14.34
N ARG A 347 -12.50 24.25 -14.24
CA ARG A 347 -11.48 25.30 -14.24
C ARG A 347 -11.07 25.82 -15.62
N ALA A 348 -11.80 25.48 -16.67
CA ALA A 348 -11.54 26.06 -17.98
C ALA A 348 -12.07 27.50 -18.04
N ILE A 349 -11.41 28.33 -18.86
CA ILE A 349 -11.85 29.71 -19.14
C ILE A 349 -12.92 29.72 -20.25
N GLU A 350 -12.76 28.84 -21.23
CA GLU A 350 -13.66 28.66 -22.37
C GLU A 350 -13.88 27.16 -22.59
N GLY A 351 -14.99 26.81 -23.23
CA GLY A 351 -15.35 25.42 -23.52
C GLY A 351 -16.86 25.23 -23.58
N THR A 352 -17.27 23.99 -23.84
CA THR A 352 -18.69 23.61 -23.83
C THR A 352 -19.14 23.26 -22.43
N THR A 353 -20.38 23.60 -22.10
CA THR A 353 -21.06 23.07 -20.91
C THR A 353 -21.18 21.55 -21.00
N ILE A 354 -20.86 20.86 -19.91
CA ILE A 354 -20.84 19.39 -19.84
C ILE A 354 -21.99 18.90 -18.96
N PRO A 355 -22.87 18.01 -19.46
CA PRO A 355 -23.86 17.35 -18.63
C PRO A 355 -23.22 16.25 -17.78
N PHE A 356 -23.62 16.20 -16.51
CA PHE A 356 -23.23 15.19 -15.55
C PHE A 356 -24.46 14.55 -14.91
N LYS A 357 -24.36 13.24 -14.68
CA LYS A 357 -25.23 12.50 -13.76
C LYS A 357 -24.35 11.87 -12.70
N VAL A 358 -24.54 12.24 -11.44
CA VAL A 358 -23.81 11.67 -10.31
C VAL A 358 -24.71 10.78 -9.48
N LYS A 359 -24.10 9.80 -8.82
CA LYS A 359 -24.75 8.88 -7.89
C LYS A 359 -23.84 8.62 -6.71
N ILE A 360 -24.32 8.89 -5.50
CA ILE A 360 -23.57 8.72 -4.25
C ILE A 360 -24.20 7.61 -3.43
N TYR A 361 -23.37 6.69 -2.96
CA TYR A 361 -23.76 5.61 -2.06
C TYR A 361 -23.20 5.94 -0.67
N TYR A 362 -24.04 6.10 0.33
CA TYR A 362 -23.60 6.49 1.68
C TYR A 362 -24.50 5.91 2.76
N ASN A 363 -24.02 5.86 3.99
CA ASN A 363 -24.81 5.48 5.16
C ASN A 363 -24.40 6.33 6.38
N THR A 364 -25.10 6.10 7.50
CA THR A 364 -24.83 6.79 8.78
C THR A 364 -23.86 6.00 9.68
N GLU A 365 -23.11 5.03 9.14
CA GLU A 365 -22.08 4.31 9.88
C GLU A 365 -20.84 5.22 9.99
N ALA A 366 -20.71 5.89 11.13
CA ALA A 366 -19.65 6.86 11.37
C ALA A 366 -18.27 6.20 11.48
N ARG A 367 -17.21 7.00 11.27
CA ARG A 367 -15.82 6.56 11.47
C ARG A 367 -15.55 6.18 12.93
N ILE A 368 -14.88 5.05 13.14
CA ILE A 368 -14.29 4.70 14.43
C ILE A 368 -12.89 5.33 14.51
N LYS A 369 -12.81 6.57 15.03
CA LYS A 369 -11.58 7.40 15.00
C LYS A 369 -10.30 6.69 15.48
N GLN A 370 -10.42 5.80 16.46
CA GLN A 370 -9.29 5.09 17.06
C GLN A 370 -8.72 4.00 16.14
N THR A 371 -9.53 3.46 15.24
CA THR A 371 -9.16 2.31 14.41
C THR A 371 -9.26 2.58 12.92
N GLU A 372 -9.84 3.70 12.47
CA GLU A 372 -10.02 3.99 11.05
C GLU A 372 -9.40 5.32 10.64
N GLY A 373 -8.86 5.40 9.42
CA GLY A 373 -8.48 6.67 8.78
C GLY A 373 -9.59 7.23 7.90
N LYS A 374 -9.42 8.47 7.44
CA LYS A 374 -10.23 9.08 6.37
C LYS A 374 -9.50 8.94 5.04
N LEU A 375 -10.23 8.83 3.93
CA LEU A 375 -9.63 8.70 2.60
C LEU A 375 -9.10 10.07 2.13
N TYR A 376 -7.87 10.08 1.65
CA TYR A 376 -7.25 11.22 0.99
C TYR A 376 -6.70 10.78 -0.37
N ALA A 377 -6.64 11.71 -1.31
CA ALA A 377 -5.97 11.53 -2.58
C ALA A 377 -5.04 12.70 -2.88
N PHE A 378 -3.80 12.41 -3.25
CA PHE A 378 -2.78 13.40 -3.58
C PHE A 378 -2.43 13.30 -5.06
N TRP A 379 -2.52 14.44 -5.76
CA TRP A 379 -2.12 14.56 -7.16
C TRP A 379 -0.76 15.24 -7.26
N HIS A 380 0.15 14.61 -7.97
CA HIS A 380 1.46 15.17 -8.30
C HIS A 380 1.63 15.15 -9.81
N GLY A 381 2.22 16.19 -10.37
CA GLY A 381 2.58 16.27 -11.76
C GLY A 381 3.89 17.05 -11.89
N GLU A 382 4.89 16.43 -12.48
CA GLU A 382 6.23 17.00 -12.58
C GLU A 382 6.82 16.76 -13.96
N ILE A 383 7.41 17.82 -14.53
CA ILE A 383 8.13 17.77 -15.79
C ILE A 383 9.61 17.94 -15.49
N ASN A 384 10.38 16.96 -15.94
CA ASN A 384 11.82 16.88 -15.84
C ASN A 384 12.32 17.07 -14.40
N PRO A 385 12.01 16.12 -13.49
CA PRO A 385 12.49 16.16 -12.12
C PRO A 385 14.01 16.36 -12.06
N GLU A 386 14.51 16.93 -10.96
CA GLU A 386 15.95 17.12 -10.77
C GLU A 386 16.71 15.79 -10.91
N GLN A 387 17.80 15.80 -11.69
CA GLN A 387 18.60 14.59 -11.91
C GLN A 387 19.07 14.00 -10.58
N GLY A 388 18.99 12.68 -10.45
CA GLY A 388 19.31 11.98 -9.20
C GLY A 388 18.15 11.94 -8.18
N LYS A 389 17.07 12.70 -8.39
CA LYS A 389 15.86 12.63 -7.57
C LYS A 389 14.84 11.69 -8.17
N PHE A 390 14.21 10.92 -7.29
CA PHE A 390 13.03 10.13 -7.60
C PHE A 390 11.87 11.07 -7.93
N TYR A 391 10.94 10.61 -8.76
CA TYR A 391 9.61 11.20 -8.79
C TYR A 391 8.81 10.64 -7.60
N ASP A 392 8.31 11.48 -6.70
CA ASP A 392 7.56 11.04 -5.54
C ASP A 392 6.06 10.86 -5.86
N PHE A 393 5.52 9.71 -5.45
CA PHE A 393 4.07 9.49 -5.47
C PHE A 393 3.40 10.10 -4.24
N LEU A 394 4.04 9.99 -3.07
CA LEU A 394 3.54 10.57 -1.81
C LEU A 394 4.67 10.70 -0.79
N SER A 395 4.70 11.83 -0.09
CA SER A 395 5.42 12.01 1.18
C SER A 395 4.46 12.59 2.22
N VAL A 396 4.23 11.88 3.33
CA VAL A 396 3.26 12.30 4.34
C VAL A 396 3.68 11.87 5.75
N LYS A 397 3.24 12.64 6.76
CA LYS A 397 3.41 12.34 8.18
C LYS A 397 2.05 12.11 8.82
N GLY A 398 2.00 11.23 9.81
CA GLY A 398 0.79 10.84 10.50
C GLY A 398 0.67 9.32 10.59
N LYS A 399 -0.49 8.85 11.05
CA LYS A 399 -0.80 7.42 11.13
C LYS A 399 -1.76 7.05 10.03
N GLY A 400 -1.36 6.11 9.19
CA GLY A 400 -2.10 5.87 7.97
C GLY A 400 -1.74 4.58 7.25
N HIS A 401 -2.24 4.49 6.02
CA HIS A 401 -1.83 3.46 5.09
C HIS A 401 -2.08 3.88 3.64
N TYR A 402 -1.16 3.51 2.76
CA TYR A 402 -1.25 3.70 1.32
C TYR A 402 -2.09 2.58 0.69
N VAL A 403 -2.99 2.93 -0.24
CA VAL A 403 -3.97 2.00 -0.84
C VAL A 403 -4.07 2.06 -2.36
N GLY A 404 -3.36 2.97 -3.04
CA GLY A 404 -3.26 2.86 -4.49
C GLY A 404 -2.46 3.96 -5.18
N THR A 405 -1.97 3.65 -6.37
CA THR A 405 -1.33 4.58 -7.30
C THR A 405 -2.01 4.49 -8.66
N ILE A 406 -2.25 5.63 -9.28
CA ILE A 406 -2.42 5.76 -10.73
C ILE A 406 -1.25 6.60 -11.22
N HIS A 407 -0.58 6.21 -12.30
CA HIS A 407 0.62 6.88 -12.82
C HIS A 407 0.57 6.94 -14.34
N SER A 408 0.57 8.15 -14.89
CA SER A 408 0.79 8.40 -16.32
C SER A 408 2.23 8.84 -16.52
N ALA A 409 2.93 8.13 -17.40
CA ALA A 409 4.37 8.24 -17.56
C ALA A 409 4.71 8.59 -19.01
N GLN A 410 5.42 9.70 -19.23
CA GLN A 410 5.90 10.07 -20.55
C GLN A 410 7.39 10.42 -20.54
N GLY A 411 8.20 9.74 -21.33
CA GLY A 411 9.56 10.15 -21.63
C GLY A 411 9.59 11.37 -22.56
N LEU A 412 10.54 12.27 -22.34
CA LEU A 412 10.74 13.45 -23.20
C LEU A 412 11.58 13.15 -24.45
N TYR A 413 12.08 11.91 -24.60
CA TYR A 413 12.73 11.41 -25.81
C TYR A 413 11.81 10.42 -26.55
N PRO A 414 11.20 10.84 -27.68
CA PRO A 414 10.33 9.97 -28.48
C PRO A 414 11.03 8.68 -28.95
N GLY A 415 10.29 7.58 -29.04
CA GLY A 415 10.82 6.30 -29.55
C GLY A 415 11.68 5.52 -28.54
N ASN A 416 11.72 5.92 -27.27
CA ASN A 416 12.53 5.31 -26.23
C ASN A 416 11.68 5.07 -24.97
N MET A 417 11.64 3.84 -24.45
CA MET A 417 10.91 3.47 -23.24
C MET A 417 11.79 3.29 -21.99
N VAL A 418 13.11 3.48 -22.09
CA VAL A 418 14.07 3.28 -20.99
C VAL A 418 13.74 4.13 -19.76
N PHE A 419 13.03 5.25 -19.93
CA PHE A 419 12.54 6.06 -18.81
C PHE A 419 11.65 5.27 -17.82
N PHE A 420 11.06 4.15 -18.27
CA PHE A 420 10.16 3.28 -17.51
C PHE A 420 10.85 2.00 -16.98
N GLU A 421 12.19 1.97 -16.93
CA GLU A 421 12.95 0.90 -16.25
C GLU A 421 13.02 1.11 -14.73
N GLY A 422 12.71 2.30 -14.24
CA GLY A 422 13.09 2.72 -12.88
C GLY A 422 12.38 1.97 -11.75
N ASP A 423 13.11 1.72 -10.67
CA ASP A 423 12.61 1.02 -9.48
C ASP A 423 11.72 1.89 -8.60
N ASP A 424 10.66 1.30 -8.05
CA ASP A 424 9.91 1.91 -6.95
C ASP A 424 10.65 1.73 -5.61
N SER A 425 10.56 2.73 -4.73
CA SER A 425 11.15 2.68 -3.39
C SER A 425 10.16 3.22 -2.36
N THR A 426 9.90 2.42 -1.32
CA THR A 426 8.99 2.80 -0.23
C THR A 426 9.73 2.80 1.11
N TYR A 427 9.66 3.94 1.79
CA TYR A 427 10.12 4.13 3.17
C TYR A 427 8.91 4.25 4.09
N VAL A 428 8.94 3.46 5.16
CA VAL A 428 7.92 3.46 6.20
C VAL A 428 8.60 3.68 7.54
N ASP A 429 8.18 4.72 8.25
CA ASP A 429 8.68 5.08 9.58
C ASP A 429 10.22 5.09 9.65
N GLY A 430 10.86 5.78 8.70
CA GLY A 430 12.31 6.00 8.65
C GLY A 430 13.19 4.83 8.17
N LYS A 431 12.63 3.70 7.72
CA LYS A 431 13.42 2.63 7.07
C LYS A 431 12.79 2.21 5.74
N MET A 432 13.63 2.05 4.71
CA MET A 432 13.25 1.45 3.44
C MET A 432 12.72 0.03 3.69
N ARG A 433 11.48 -0.23 3.27
CA ARG A 433 10.81 -1.53 3.43
C ARG A 433 10.55 -2.24 2.13
N ILE A 434 10.46 -1.49 1.03
CA ILE A 434 10.17 -2.01 -0.30
C ILE A 434 11.12 -1.35 -1.30
N HIS A 435 11.69 -2.18 -2.16
CA HIS A 435 12.47 -1.77 -3.33
C HIS A 435 12.06 -2.66 -4.51
N GLY A 436 11.59 -2.03 -5.58
CA GLY A 436 11.11 -2.63 -6.82
C GLY A 436 12.23 -3.26 -7.65
N THR A 437 11.92 -3.53 -8.92
CA THR A 437 12.83 -4.15 -9.91
C THR A 437 12.59 -3.64 -11.34
N GLY A 438 11.74 -2.63 -11.49
CA GLY A 438 11.21 -2.12 -12.75
C GLY A 438 9.93 -1.29 -12.56
N SER A 439 9.67 -0.30 -13.42
CA SER A 439 8.44 0.50 -13.28
C SER A 439 7.20 -0.30 -13.66
N GLU A 440 7.26 -1.16 -14.68
CA GLU A 440 6.17 -2.06 -15.02
C GLU A 440 5.95 -3.12 -13.93
N ASP A 441 7.04 -3.60 -13.32
CA ASP A 441 7.04 -4.63 -12.28
C ASP A 441 6.24 -4.20 -11.05
N TYR A 442 6.35 -2.91 -10.68
CA TYR A 442 5.55 -2.28 -9.62
C TYR A 442 4.04 -2.53 -9.81
N TYR A 443 3.56 -2.47 -11.05
CA TYR A 443 2.16 -2.68 -11.44
C TYR A 443 1.82 -4.15 -11.75
N ASN A 444 2.63 -5.10 -11.29
CA ASN A 444 2.60 -6.52 -11.68
C ASN A 444 2.77 -6.77 -13.18
N GLY A 445 3.35 -5.83 -13.91
CA GLY A 445 3.69 -5.97 -15.31
C GLY A 445 4.91 -6.87 -15.53
N GLY A 446 5.50 -6.73 -16.70
CA GLY A 446 6.81 -7.26 -17.03
C GLY A 446 7.08 -7.12 -18.52
N TRP A 447 8.36 -7.07 -18.89
CA TRP A 447 8.84 -7.18 -20.27
C TRP A 447 8.23 -6.13 -21.20
N TYR A 448 8.47 -4.84 -20.92
CA TYR A 448 7.67 -3.81 -21.57
C TYR A 448 7.84 -3.65 -23.08
N ASP A 449 8.95 -4.13 -23.64
CA ASP A 449 9.24 -4.10 -25.08
C ASP A 449 8.94 -5.44 -25.80
N LEU A 450 8.31 -6.41 -25.13
CA LEU A 450 7.94 -7.68 -25.75
C LEU A 450 6.48 -7.70 -26.21
N PRO A 451 6.21 -8.20 -27.44
CA PRO A 451 4.85 -8.32 -27.96
C PRO A 451 3.93 -9.07 -27.02
N GLY A 452 2.87 -8.38 -26.65
CA GLY A 452 1.78 -8.90 -25.86
C GLY A 452 1.97 -8.99 -24.36
N LYS A 453 3.01 -8.34 -23.84
CA LYS A 453 3.32 -8.19 -22.42
C LYS A 453 2.77 -6.86 -21.91
N TRP A 454 3.61 -5.91 -21.46
CA TRP A 454 3.16 -4.56 -21.03
C TRP A 454 2.74 -3.65 -22.19
N ASP A 455 3.07 -4.00 -23.43
CA ASP A 455 3.02 -3.19 -24.65
C ASP A 455 1.63 -2.73 -25.12
N ARG A 456 0.61 -2.77 -24.26
CA ARG A 456 -0.77 -2.37 -24.54
C ARG A 456 -1.57 -2.07 -23.28
N SER A 457 -2.57 -1.20 -23.43
CA SER A 457 -3.57 -0.96 -22.40
C SER A 457 -4.30 -2.25 -22.03
N LYS A 458 -4.31 -2.61 -20.74
CA LYS A 458 -5.07 -3.73 -20.20
C LYS A 458 -5.26 -3.55 -18.70
N SER A 459 -6.52 -3.61 -18.28
CA SER A 459 -6.89 -3.62 -16.86
C SER A 459 -7.06 -5.04 -16.34
N LEU A 460 -6.61 -5.28 -15.11
CA LEU A 460 -6.86 -6.43 -14.26
C LEU A 460 -7.56 -5.93 -12.99
N PRO A 461 -8.07 -6.80 -12.10
CA PRO A 461 -8.89 -6.38 -10.96
C PRO A 461 -8.27 -5.27 -10.10
N LEU A 462 -6.97 -5.35 -9.80
CA LEU A 462 -6.28 -4.40 -8.92
C LEU A 462 -5.15 -3.62 -9.58
N HIS A 463 -4.81 -3.91 -10.82
CA HIS A 463 -3.67 -3.28 -11.49
C HIS A 463 -3.81 -3.33 -13.01
N GLY A 464 -2.93 -2.64 -13.74
CA GLY A 464 -2.89 -2.73 -15.19
C GLY A 464 -2.06 -1.65 -15.85
N CYS A 465 -1.95 -1.78 -17.17
CA CYS A 465 -1.29 -0.80 -18.06
C CYS A 465 -2.36 0.15 -18.62
N LEU A 466 -2.15 1.46 -18.49
CA LEU A 466 -3.06 2.49 -18.98
C LEU A 466 -2.94 2.68 -20.49
N ASP A 467 -1.72 2.64 -21.01
CA ASP A 467 -1.38 2.84 -22.42
C ASP A 467 0.06 2.38 -22.68
N TYR A 468 0.39 2.13 -23.94
CA TYR A 468 1.77 1.98 -24.39
C TYR A 468 1.88 2.55 -25.80
N HIS A 469 2.71 3.58 -25.96
CA HIS A 469 2.89 4.26 -27.23
C HIS A 469 4.33 4.70 -27.44
N LEU A 470 5.13 3.79 -28.02
CA LEU A 470 6.57 3.96 -28.26
C LEU A 470 6.91 5.25 -29.00
N LYS A 471 6.17 5.60 -30.07
CA LYS A 471 6.47 6.78 -30.89
C LYS A 471 6.48 8.09 -30.12
N THR A 472 5.72 8.17 -29.03
CA THR A 472 5.68 9.38 -28.17
C THR A 472 6.24 9.11 -26.77
N ALA A 473 6.88 7.95 -26.57
CA ALA A 473 7.41 7.50 -25.28
C ALA A 473 6.39 7.62 -24.15
N ARG A 474 5.17 7.11 -24.35
CA ARG A 474 4.10 7.17 -23.33
C ARG A 474 3.73 5.78 -22.84
N THR A 475 3.52 5.68 -21.54
CA THR A 475 2.89 4.54 -20.89
C THR A 475 2.29 4.97 -19.55
N GLY A 476 2.05 4.02 -18.66
CA GLY A 476 1.55 4.28 -17.32
C GLY A 476 0.85 3.05 -16.77
N GLY A 477 0.68 3.03 -15.46
CA GLY A 477 0.04 1.92 -14.77
C GLY A 477 -0.81 2.38 -13.61
N PHE A 478 -1.62 1.47 -13.11
CA PHE A 478 -2.29 1.62 -11.84
C PHE A 478 -2.12 0.36 -10.99
N ARG A 479 -2.14 0.53 -9.67
CA ARG A 479 -2.17 -0.57 -8.69
C ARG A 479 -2.92 -0.12 -7.44
N PHE A 480 -3.89 -0.91 -7.01
CA PHE A 480 -4.63 -0.74 -5.75
C PHE A 480 -4.34 -1.90 -4.82
N TYR A 481 -4.33 -1.60 -3.52
CA TYR A 481 -3.95 -2.52 -2.47
C TYR A 481 -5.18 -2.92 -1.66
N THR A 482 -5.31 -4.21 -1.39
CA THR A 482 -6.35 -4.73 -0.49
C THR A 482 -5.68 -5.37 0.72
N THR A 483 -5.23 -6.62 0.57
CA THR A 483 -4.56 -7.39 1.62
C THR A 483 -3.14 -6.91 1.87
N ASP A 484 -2.52 -6.22 0.90
CA ASP A 484 -1.14 -5.74 0.89
C ASP A 484 -1.00 -4.23 1.12
N LYS A 485 -2.02 -3.55 1.68
CA LYS A 485 -1.95 -2.10 1.96
C LYS A 485 -0.76 -1.72 2.86
N LEU A 486 -0.09 -0.61 2.54
CA LEU A 486 1.17 -0.24 3.16
C LEU A 486 0.93 0.64 4.39
N SER A 487 0.89 0.03 5.58
CA SER A 487 0.60 0.72 6.84
C SER A 487 1.83 1.39 7.45
N PHE A 488 1.62 2.55 8.07
CA PHE A 488 2.65 3.36 8.71
C PHE A 488 2.12 4.05 9.98
N GLU A 489 2.98 4.26 10.98
CA GLU A 489 2.57 4.85 12.27
C GLU A 489 2.98 6.33 12.41
N LYS A 490 3.98 6.79 11.66
CA LYS A 490 4.57 8.12 11.79
C LYS A 490 4.75 8.82 10.46
N GLU A 491 5.27 8.12 9.46
CA GLU A 491 5.57 8.71 8.16
C GLU A 491 5.63 7.67 7.05
N PHE A 492 5.32 8.13 5.84
CA PHE A 492 5.34 7.36 4.63
C PHE A 492 5.99 8.16 3.52
N TYR A 493 6.86 7.51 2.76
CA TYR A 493 7.37 8.02 1.50
C TYR A 493 7.34 6.90 0.47
N MET A 494 6.87 7.22 -0.73
CA MET A 494 7.00 6.36 -1.89
C MET A 494 7.36 7.20 -3.11
N GLY A 495 8.36 6.74 -3.86
CA GLY A 495 8.73 7.32 -5.14
C GLY A 495 9.17 6.25 -6.13
N ILE A 496 9.42 6.66 -7.36
CA ILE A 496 9.87 5.81 -8.45
C ILE A 496 11.02 6.47 -9.20
N GLU A 497 11.97 5.67 -9.64
CA GLU A 497 13.05 6.14 -10.50
C GLU A 497 12.57 6.43 -11.92
N HIS A 498 13.36 7.21 -12.66
CA HIS A 498 13.13 7.46 -14.09
C HIS A 498 14.41 7.16 -14.89
N GLY A 499 14.37 6.05 -15.63
CA GLY A 499 15.55 5.45 -16.24
C GLY A 499 16.12 4.29 -15.43
N MET A 500 17.17 3.68 -15.97
CA MET A 500 17.82 2.49 -15.38
C MET A 500 18.62 2.77 -14.10
N VAL A 501 19.31 3.92 -14.04
CA VAL A 501 20.15 4.30 -12.90
C VAL A 501 20.23 5.81 -12.77
N GLY A 502 20.30 6.28 -11.53
CA GLY A 502 20.65 7.67 -11.20
C GLY A 502 19.65 8.72 -11.64
N ASN A 503 18.41 8.34 -12.00
CA ASN A 503 17.33 9.26 -12.33
C ASN A 503 17.74 10.29 -13.38
N THR A 504 18.18 9.79 -14.54
CA THR A 504 18.83 10.58 -15.59
C THR A 504 17.92 10.84 -16.80
N HIS A 505 16.73 10.23 -16.85
CA HIS A 505 15.87 10.31 -18.02
C HIS A 505 14.83 11.43 -17.84
N PRO A 506 14.81 12.43 -18.72
CA PRO A 506 13.83 13.50 -18.63
C PRO A 506 12.43 12.96 -18.91
N VAL A 507 11.50 13.20 -17.98
CA VAL A 507 10.12 12.68 -18.01
C VAL A 507 9.08 13.78 -17.80
N ASN A 508 7.83 13.49 -18.13
CA ASN A 508 6.63 14.22 -17.71
C ASN A 508 5.72 13.19 -17.04
N TYR A 509 5.76 13.14 -15.71
CA TYR A 509 5.01 12.18 -14.92
C TYR A 509 3.85 12.87 -14.22
N LYS A 510 2.75 12.14 -14.09
CA LYS A 510 1.60 12.52 -13.28
C LYS A 510 1.11 11.32 -12.51
N SER A 511 0.74 11.52 -11.25
CA SER A 511 0.24 10.45 -10.41
C SER A 511 -0.86 10.89 -9.48
N VAL A 512 -1.70 9.93 -9.11
CA VAL A 512 -2.62 10.03 -7.99
C VAL A 512 -2.29 8.94 -6.98
N ALA A 513 -1.92 9.37 -5.77
CA ALA A 513 -1.76 8.52 -4.60
C ALA A 513 -3.05 8.49 -3.79
N PHE A 514 -3.52 7.30 -3.43
CA PHE A 514 -4.69 7.10 -2.56
C PHE A 514 -4.23 6.53 -1.23
N TYR A 515 -4.64 7.13 -0.12
CA TYR A 515 -4.21 6.74 1.22
C TYR A 515 -5.27 7.08 2.26
N TYR A 516 -5.20 6.40 3.41
CA TYR A 516 -5.99 6.75 4.60
C TYR A 516 -5.08 7.36 5.65
N LEU A 517 -5.53 8.44 6.30
CA LEU A 517 -4.79 9.13 7.35
C LEU A 517 -5.70 9.43 8.54
N ASP A 518 -5.14 9.54 9.74
CA ASP A 518 -5.88 9.82 10.97
C ASP A 518 -6.44 11.25 11.03
N LYS A 519 -5.78 12.18 10.34
CA LYS A 519 -6.05 13.61 10.21
C LYS A 519 -5.39 14.14 8.92
N PRO A 520 -5.80 15.30 8.39
CA PRO A 520 -5.24 15.88 7.16
C PRO A 520 -3.76 16.26 7.27
#